data_AF-A0A0Q7H2V1-F1
#
_entry.id   AF-A0A0Q7H2V1-F1
#
_cell.length_a   1.000
_cell.length_b   1.000
_cell.length_c   1.000
_cell.angle_alpha   90.00
_cell.angle_beta   90.00
_cell.angle_gamma   90.00
#
_symmetry.space_group_name_H-M   'P 1'
#
loop_
_entity.id
_entity.type
_entity.pdbx_description
1 polymer ?
#
loop_
_entity_poly.entity_id
_entity_poly.type
_entity_poly.pdbx_seq_one_letter_code
_entity_poly.pdbx_strand_id
1 'polypeptide(L)'
;MAYEARYVLRPNPGADLGAVIEALKVGAALWKKHGAPDPQLWSVAAGELGNYVLTVQFENAAAYAKVTDPLSADPEFRRWQADNVKSGAFTWVRSNLMRELPLP
;
A
#
# COMPACT_ATOMS: atom_id res chain seq x y z
N MET A 1 -13.50 -9.22 12.69
CA MET A 1 -12.28 -9.91 12.21
C MET A 1 -11.77 -9.14 11.01
N ALA A 2 -10.80 -8.27 11.23
CA ALA A 2 -10.16 -7.50 10.17
C ALA A 2 -9.36 -8.39 9.20
N TYR A 3 -9.33 -8.01 7.93
CA TYR A 3 -8.46 -8.60 6.91
C TYR A 3 -7.64 -7.48 6.25
N GLU A 4 -6.36 -7.37 6.56
CA GLU A 4 -5.54 -6.22 6.20
C GLU A 4 -4.50 -6.54 5.12
N ALA A 5 -4.49 -5.75 4.05
CA ALA A 5 -3.34 -5.64 3.17
C ALA A 5 -2.42 -4.53 3.68
N ARG A 6 -1.14 -4.83 3.88
CA ARG A 6 -0.13 -3.91 4.41
C ARG A 6 1.09 -3.86 3.51
N TYR A 7 1.49 -2.65 3.14
CA TYR A 7 2.65 -2.39 2.29
C TYR A 7 3.60 -1.46 3.02
N VAL A 8 4.79 -1.97 3.36
CA VAL A 8 5.84 -1.20 4.03
C VAL A 8 6.89 -0.81 3.02
N LEU A 9 7.24 0.47 3.01
CA LEU A 9 8.19 1.06 2.09
C LEU A 9 9.10 2.04 2.81
N ARG A 10 10.28 2.28 2.23
CA ARG A 10 11.29 3.17 2.77
C ARG A 10 11.78 4.11 1.68
N PRO A 11 11.65 5.44 1.81
CA PRO A 11 12.30 6.39 0.91
C PRO A 11 13.80 6.12 0.84
N ASN A 12 14.37 6.14 -0.36
CA ASN A 12 15.79 5.92 -0.56
C ASN A 12 16.60 7.19 -0.18
N PRO A 13 17.90 7.06 0.16
CA PRO A 13 18.73 8.22 0.47
C PRO A 13 18.69 9.27 -0.66
N GLY A 14 18.44 10.53 -0.29
CA GLY A 14 18.35 11.64 -1.25
C GLY A 14 17.06 11.72 -2.06
N ALA A 15 16.09 10.83 -1.82
CA ALA A 15 14.79 10.90 -2.47
C ALA A 15 14.02 12.17 -2.07
N ASP A 16 13.29 12.75 -3.02
CA ASP A 16 12.30 13.78 -2.74
C ASP A 16 11.11 13.13 -2.00
N LEU A 17 11.02 13.38 -0.70
CA LEU A 17 9.96 12.84 0.14
C LEU A 17 8.56 13.29 -0.32
N GLY A 18 8.42 14.51 -0.84
CA GLY A 18 7.15 14.99 -1.38
C GLY A 18 6.69 14.13 -2.55
N ALA A 19 7.61 13.88 -3.51
CA ALA A 19 7.34 13.01 -4.65
C ALA A 19 7.02 11.56 -4.23
N VAL A 20 7.70 11.04 -3.20
CA VAL A 20 7.38 9.72 -2.64
C VAL A 20 5.95 9.69 -2.10
N ILE A 21 5.57 10.66 -1.25
CA ILE A 21 4.23 10.71 -0.66
C ILE A 21 3.14 10.87 -1.73
N GLU A 22 3.38 11.68 -2.77
CA GLU A 22 2.45 11.79 -3.90
C GLU A 22 2.28 10.46 -4.65
N ALA A 23 3.38 9.72 -4.88
CA ALA A 23 3.29 8.40 -5.48
C ALA A 23 2.44 7.43 -4.64
N LEU A 24 2.53 7.48 -3.30
CA LEU A 24 1.69 6.66 -2.42
C LEU A 24 0.23 7.09 -2.43
N LYS A 25 -0.06 8.40 -2.52
CA LYS A 25 -1.43 8.91 -2.67
C LYS A 25 -2.06 8.43 -3.98
N VAL A 26 -1.30 8.41 -5.08
CA VAL A 26 -1.77 7.84 -6.35
C VAL A 26 -2.09 6.35 -6.20
N GLY A 27 -1.20 5.59 -5.55
CA GLY A 27 -1.46 4.18 -5.24
C GLY A 27 -2.74 3.99 -4.41
N ALA A 28 -2.92 4.77 -3.34
CA ALA A 28 -4.11 4.75 -2.50
C ALA A 28 -5.39 5.11 -3.28
N ALA A 29 -5.33 6.09 -4.19
CA ALA A 29 -6.44 6.45 -5.06
C ALA A 29 -6.82 5.31 -6.02
N LEU A 30 -5.83 4.57 -6.55
CA LEU A 30 -6.07 3.39 -7.39
C LEU A 30 -6.75 2.26 -6.59
N TRP A 31 -6.34 2.02 -5.35
CA TRP A 31 -7.08 1.12 -4.45
C TRP A 31 -8.54 1.57 -4.28
N LYS A 32 -8.78 2.85 -3.95
CA LYS A 32 -10.14 3.40 -3.79
C LYS A 32 -10.98 3.26 -5.08
N LYS A 33 -10.38 3.51 -6.26
CA LYS A 33 -11.03 3.36 -7.58
C LYS A 33 -11.63 1.97 -7.79
N HIS A 34 -10.97 0.92 -7.28
CA HIS A 34 -11.43 -0.47 -7.40
C HIS A 34 -12.29 -0.95 -6.23
N GLY A 35 -12.76 -0.04 -5.37
CA GLY A 35 -13.68 -0.35 -4.28
C GLY A 35 -13.00 -0.72 -2.97
N ALA A 36 -11.70 -0.44 -2.82
CA ALA A 36 -11.03 -0.61 -1.55
C ALA A 36 -11.60 0.36 -0.49
N PRO A 37 -11.92 -0.11 0.72
CA PRO A 37 -12.27 0.75 1.84
C PRO A 37 -11.03 1.52 2.32
N ASP A 38 -11.25 2.81 2.62
CA ASP A 38 -10.30 3.85 3.03
C ASP A 38 -8.84 3.41 3.30
N PRO A 39 -7.95 3.40 2.26
CA PRO A 39 -6.53 3.22 2.46
C PRO A 39 -5.91 4.30 3.35
N GLN A 40 -5.07 3.87 4.31
CA GLN A 40 -4.44 4.74 5.29
C GLN A 40 -2.92 4.70 5.15
N LEU A 41 -2.30 5.88 5.18
CA LEU A 41 -0.84 6.03 5.13
C LEU A 41 -0.31 6.41 6.51
N TRP A 42 0.66 5.65 7.00
CA TRP A 42 1.29 5.84 8.31
C TRP A 42 2.78 6.14 8.15
N SER A 43 3.31 7.06 8.96
CA SER A 43 4.74 7.15 9.22
C SER A 43 5.08 6.29 10.44
N VAL A 44 6.08 5.42 10.32
CA VAL A 44 6.52 4.58 11.45
C VAL A 44 7.28 5.45 12.46
N ALA A 45 6.73 5.56 13.67
CA ALA A 45 7.28 6.39 14.75
C ALA A 45 8.28 5.67 15.67
N ALA A 46 8.36 4.33 15.64
CA ALA A 46 9.30 3.54 16.44
C ALA A 46 9.56 2.15 15.82
N GLY A 47 10.69 1.52 16.16
CA GLY A 47 11.08 0.17 15.71
C GLY A 47 11.68 0.11 14.30
N GLU A 48 10.96 0.66 13.31
CA GLU A 48 11.42 0.75 11.90
C GLU A 48 11.36 2.20 11.40
N LEU A 49 12.02 3.12 12.11
CA LEU A 49 12.04 4.55 11.79
C LEU A 49 12.42 4.82 10.34
N GLY A 50 11.72 5.80 9.73
CA GLY A 50 11.89 6.16 8.32
C GLY A 50 11.08 5.32 7.34
N ASN A 51 10.43 4.24 7.80
CA ASN A 51 9.47 3.52 6.98
C ASN A 51 8.10 4.23 6.96
N TYR A 52 7.39 4.04 5.87
CA TYR A 52 5.98 4.38 5.72
C TYR A 52 5.19 3.09 5.46
N VAL A 53 3.91 3.11 5.85
CA VAL A 53 3.03 1.94 5.71
C VAL A 53 1.73 2.37 5.08
N LEU A 54 1.39 1.79 3.93
CA LEU A 54 0.04 1.87 3.37
C LEU A 54 -0.74 0.64 3.85
N THR A 55 -1.86 0.84 4.54
CA THR A 55 -2.78 -0.22 4.96
C THR A 55 -4.12 -0.09 4.27
N VAL A 56 -4.75 -1.23 3.98
CA VAL A 56 -6.12 -1.32 3.44
C VAL A 56 -6.85 -2.43 4.20
N GLN A 57 -7.97 -2.08 4.82
CA GLN A 57 -8.69 -2.94 5.77
C GLN A 57 -10.00 -3.47 5.19
N PHE A 58 -10.09 -4.76 4.96
CA PHE A 58 -11.25 -5.43 4.39
C PHE A 58 -12.02 -6.20 5.46
N GLU A 59 -13.32 -6.43 5.19
CA GLU A 59 -14.17 -7.26 6.05
C GLU A 59 -13.70 -8.72 6.09
N ASN A 60 -13.24 -9.25 4.95
CA ASN A 60 -12.82 -10.64 4.80
C ASN A 60 -12.00 -10.84 3.50
N ALA A 61 -11.53 -12.07 3.28
CA ALA A 61 -10.72 -12.42 2.11
C ALA A 61 -11.48 -12.27 0.77
N ALA A 62 -12.80 -12.51 0.75
CA ALA A 62 -13.58 -12.36 -0.48
C ALA A 62 -13.74 -10.89 -0.87
N ALA A 63 -13.90 -9.99 0.11
CA ALA A 63 -13.91 -8.55 -0.12
C ALA A 63 -12.56 -8.06 -0.67
N TYR A 64 -11.44 -8.55 -0.15
CA TYR A 64 -10.10 -8.28 -0.69
C TYR A 64 -9.99 -8.73 -2.16
N ALA A 65 -10.33 -10.00 -2.45
CA ALA A 65 -10.20 -10.57 -3.80
C ALA A 65 -11.02 -9.81 -4.85
N LYS A 66 -12.23 -9.35 -4.49
CA LYS A 66 -13.09 -8.53 -5.38
C LYS A 66 -12.43 -7.23 -5.83
N VAL A 67 -11.51 -6.69 -5.04
CA VAL A 67 -10.80 -5.43 -5.33
C VAL A 67 -9.46 -5.70 -6.02
N THR A 68 -8.70 -6.69 -5.56
CA THR A 68 -7.31 -6.87 -6.00
C THR A 68 -7.17 -7.42 -7.40
N ASP A 69 -8.08 -8.27 -7.85
CA ASP A 69 -8.01 -8.84 -9.20
C ASP A 69 -8.25 -7.73 -10.26
N PRO A 70 -9.33 -6.92 -10.17
CA PRO A 70 -9.50 -5.76 -11.05
C PRO A 70 -8.37 -4.72 -10.96
N LEU A 71 -7.90 -4.41 -9.75
CA LEU A 71 -6.79 -3.47 -9.54
C LEU A 71 -5.53 -3.94 -10.27
N SER A 72 -5.20 -5.23 -10.14
CA SER A 72 -4.00 -5.82 -10.76
C SER A 72 -4.10 -5.87 -12.29
N ALA A 73 -5.31 -5.96 -12.83
CA ALA A 73 -5.57 -5.88 -14.27
C ALA A 73 -5.56 -4.43 -14.81
N ASP A 74 -5.67 -3.41 -13.96
CA ASP A 74 -5.76 -2.00 -14.36
C ASP A 74 -4.44 -1.52 -15.00
N PRO A 75 -4.47 -1.04 -16.27
CA PRO A 75 -3.31 -0.44 -16.93
C PRO A 75 -2.68 0.72 -16.15
N GLU A 76 -3.48 1.56 -15.48
CA GLU A 76 -2.98 2.69 -14.68
C GLU A 76 -2.20 2.20 -13.47
N PHE A 77 -2.67 1.13 -12.82
CA PHE A 77 -1.96 0.53 -11.69
C PHE A 77 -0.63 -0.12 -12.11
N ARG A 78 -0.59 -0.77 -13.27
CA ARG A 78 0.67 -1.30 -13.82
C ARG A 78 1.64 -0.19 -14.22
N ARG A 79 1.15 0.91 -14.79
CA ARG A 79 1.97 2.08 -15.13
C ARG A 79 2.54 2.73 -13.87
N TRP A 80 1.71 2.94 -12.85
CA TRP A 80 2.15 3.44 -11.55
C TRP A 80 3.26 2.57 -10.93
N GLN A 81 3.12 1.24 -10.98
CA GLN A 81 4.19 0.33 -10.53
C GLN A 81 5.48 0.52 -11.33
N ALA A 82 5.40 0.58 -12.66
CA ALA A 82 6.56 0.76 -13.53
C ALA A 82 7.27 2.11 -13.28
N ASP A 83 6.50 3.19 -13.11
CA ASP A 83 7.02 4.52 -12.82
C ASP A 83 7.74 4.56 -11.46
N ASN A 84 7.23 3.86 -10.45
CA ASN A 84 7.88 3.74 -9.14
C ASN A 84 9.18 2.91 -9.19
N VAL A 85 9.20 1.81 -9.95
CA VAL A 85 10.42 1.04 -10.17
C VAL A 85 11.47 1.89 -10.88
N LYS A 86 11.06 2.64 -11.92
CA LYS A 86 11.95 3.50 -12.69
C LYS A 86 12.49 4.67 -11.88
N SER A 87 11.68 5.27 -11.01
CA SER A 87 12.10 6.43 -10.21
C SER A 87 13.18 6.07 -9.20
N GLY A 88 13.16 4.84 -8.67
CA GLY A 88 14.07 4.41 -7.60
C GLY A 88 13.93 5.26 -6.32
N ALA A 89 12.81 5.96 -6.15
CA ALA A 89 12.63 6.92 -5.05
C ALA A 89 12.42 6.25 -3.68
N PHE A 90 11.95 5.00 -3.66
CA PHE A 90 11.77 4.23 -2.44
C PHE A 90 11.99 2.74 -2.67
N THR A 91 12.39 2.05 -1.60
CA THR A 91 12.50 0.60 -1.54
C THR A 91 11.23 0.00 -0.99
N TRP A 92 10.72 -1.03 -1.66
CA TRP A 92 9.65 -1.86 -1.14
C TRP A 92 10.21 -2.83 -0.09
N VAL A 93 9.87 -2.62 1.19
CA VAL A 93 10.47 -3.36 2.30
C VAL A 93 9.75 -4.69 2.50
N ARG A 94 8.41 -4.67 2.58
CA ARG A 94 7.59 -5.88 2.71
C ARG A 94 6.14 -5.66 2.32
N SER A 95 5.45 -6.75 2.00
CA SER A 95 4.00 -6.80 1.91
C SER A 95 3.46 -7.93 2.78
N ASN A 96 2.37 -7.67 3.48
CA ASN A 96 1.66 -8.68 4.26
C ASN A 96 0.17 -8.65 3.92
N LEU A 97 -0.43 -9.82 3.88
CA LEU A 97 -1.88 -10.00 3.89
C LEU A 97 -2.23 -10.74 5.17
N MET A 98 -2.96 -10.08 6.06
CA MET A 98 -3.14 -10.51 7.44
C MET A 98 -4.62 -10.69 7.75
N ARG A 99 -4.92 -11.63 8.65
CA ARG A 99 -6.25 -11.83 9.20
C ARG A 99 -6.15 -11.69 10.71
N GLU A 100 -7.07 -10.93 11.29
CA GLU A 100 -7.25 -10.85 12.74
C GLU A 100 -7.67 -12.21 13.28
N LEU A 101 -6.95 -12.69 14.30
CA LEU A 101 -7.33 -13.87 15.06
C LEU A 101 -8.05 -13.41 16.34
N PRO A 102 -9.19 -14.02 16.70
CA PRO A 102 -9.82 -13.73 17.97
C PRO A 102 -8.91 -14.21 19.10
N LEU A 103 -8.70 -13.35 20.10
CA LEU A 103 -8.07 -13.72 21.36
C LEU A 103 -9.17 -13.88 22.43
N PRO A 104 -9.04 -14.85 23.35
CA PRO A 104 -9.95 -15.01 24.48
C PRO A 104 -9.88 -13.84 25.46
#